data_AF-A0A1V3XP34-F1
#
_entry.id   AF-A0A1V3XP34-F1
#
_cell.length_a   1.000
_cell.length_b   1.000
_cell.length_c   1.000
_cell.angle_alpha   90.00
_cell.angle_beta   90.00
_cell.angle_gamma   90.00
#
_symmetry.space_group_name_H-M   'P 1'
#
loop_
_entity.id
_entity.type
_entity.pdbx_description
1 polymer ?
#
loop_
_entity_poly.entity_id
_entity_poly.type
_entity_poly.pdbx_seq_one_letter_code
_entity_poly.pdbx_strand_id
1 'polypeptide(L)'
;MPSDETFSGNGPAKKLTHKAFEKITVFPAREIITMCEAMPTATAVAVGGGRIVAVGTLDSLQPWLDRYEYEIDDRMRDKVLMPGFIDPHVHPSLPAVLTQYPFLAPDDWTLPTGKFPGAKTPESYLAGLDKLVAAHQDWTLPFVTWGYHPLWHGKLTKSDLTQRYGDKPIILWHRSFHELFLNDAALNWTGVTSEQFSGHPDANWEEGHFWENGAQLLNASRLGRLHFDPDRYRKGMQNFLEMVHMAGVTTCLDMGVGIFGDPVGETKLIRDTAESTQAPCRIILTPTTADFIPRGVNPAAALEAAEEWATHNSRRVMFDRHFKLQADGAIYSGLSQCAFPGYLDGHQGVWMARPSCYTATPNHSGRPATSCTPTSTVTSVPQPILTSSAGCWTSSRASAIAPRWSTMPSTARTSAGK
;
A
#
# COMPACT_ATOMS: atom_id res chain seq x y z
N MET A 1 4.07 -27.03 -1.00
CA MET A 1 4.34 -28.07 -2.03
C MET A 1 4.97 -29.27 -1.32
N PRO A 2 4.80 -30.51 -1.80
CA PRO A 2 5.43 -31.66 -1.16
C PRO A 2 6.94 -31.48 -1.16
N SER A 3 7.55 -31.81 -0.03
CA SER A 3 8.97 -31.69 0.30
C SER A 3 9.90 -32.27 -0.77
N ASP A 4 11.05 -31.62 -0.93
CA ASP A 4 12.21 -31.97 -1.75
C ASP A 4 12.28 -33.42 -2.24
N GLU A 5 11.98 -33.62 -3.51
CA GLU A 5 12.59 -34.70 -4.29
C GLU A 5 13.70 -34.06 -5.13
N THR A 6 14.93 -34.50 -4.86
CA THR A 6 16.04 -34.34 -5.78
C THR A 6 15.59 -34.77 -7.18
N PHE A 7 15.74 -33.89 -8.17
CA PHE A 7 15.42 -34.17 -9.56
C PHE A 7 16.38 -35.24 -10.10
N SER A 8 16.11 -36.50 -9.79
CA SER A 8 16.68 -37.64 -10.50
C SER A 8 15.84 -37.83 -11.77
N GLY A 9 16.42 -37.51 -12.92
CA GLY A 9 15.71 -37.40 -14.20
C GLY A 9 15.26 -38.72 -14.83
N ASN A 10 14.65 -39.66 -14.08
CA ASN A 10 14.18 -40.95 -14.61
C ASN A 10 12.81 -41.43 -14.06
N GLY A 11 12.01 -40.58 -13.41
CA GLY A 11 10.63 -40.91 -13.03
C GLY A 11 9.64 -40.77 -14.22
N PRO A 12 8.61 -41.63 -14.34
CA PRO A 12 7.56 -41.42 -15.34
C PRO A 12 6.87 -40.08 -15.09
N ALA A 13 6.59 -39.32 -16.16
CA ALA A 13 5.94 -38.02 -16.06
C ALA A 13 4.68 -38.12 -15.17
N LYS A 14 4.65 -37.37 -14.06
CA LYS A 14 3.47 -37.28 -13.18
C LYS A 14 2.29 -36.83 -14.06
N LYS A 15 1.25 -37.67 -14.15
CA LYS A 15 0.00 -37.29 -14.83
C LYS A 15 -0.53 -36.02 -14.17
N LEU A 16 -0.80 -34.99 -14.97
CA LEU A 16 -1.50 -33.80 -14.52
C LEU A 16 -2.87 -34.24 -13.99
N THR A 17 -3.06 -34.17 -12.67
CA THR A 17 -4.36 -34.44 -12.05
C THR A 17 -5.18 -33.15 -12.11
N HIS A 18 -6.17 -33.12 -13.01
CA HIS A 18 -7.12 -32.01 -13.07
C HIS A 18 -8.05 -32.07 -11.87
N LYS A 19 -8.31 -30.93 -11.22
CA LYS A 19 -9.33 -30.83 -10.17
C LYS A 19 -10.69 -31.15 -10.82
N ALA A 20 -11.31 -32.24 -10.39
CA ALA A 20 -12.63 -32.62 -10.88
C ALA A 20 -13.67 -31.54 -10.55
N PHE A 21 -14.55 -31.27 -11.50
CA PHE A 21 -15.74 -30.45 -11.30
C PHE A 21 -16.91 -31.14 -12.01
N GLU A 22 -18.09 -31.09 -11.39
CA GLU A 22 -19.27 -31.82 -11.85
C GLU A 22 -20.15 -30.96 -12.76
N LYS A 23 -20.15 -29.64 -12.55
CA LYS A 23 -21.04 -28.69 -13.22
C LYS A 23 -20.30 -27.46 -13.76
N ILE A 24 -20.78 -26.96 -14.90
CA ILE A 24 -20.35 -25.72 -15.55
C ILE A 24 -21.43 -24.65 -15.39
N THR A 25 -21.04 -23.42 -15.07
CA THR A 25 -21.90 -22.24 -15.25
C THR A 25 -21.41 -21.48 -16.47
N VAL A 26 -22.28 -21.28 -17.46
CA VAL A 26 -22.01 -20.51 -18.67
C VAL A 26 -22.55 -19.10 -18.50
N PHE A 27 -21.72 -18.10 -18.75
CA PHE A 27 -22.10 -16.69 -18.71
C PHE A 27 -22.05 -16.11 -20.13
N PRO A 28 -23.19 -16.00 -20.82
CA PRO A 28 -23.30 -15.19 -22.03
C PRO A 28 -23.05 -13.71 -21.70
N ALA A 29 -22.43 -12.99 -22.61
CA ALA A 29 -22.17 -11.56 -22.50
C ALA A 29 -22.30 -10.88 -23.86
N ARG A 30 -22.49 -9.56 -23.85
CA ARG A 30 -22.53 -8.74 -25.08
C ARG A 30 -21.20 -8.82 -25.79
N GLU A 31 -20.13 -8.76 -25.01
CA GLU A 31 -18.74 -8.87 -25.47
C GLU A 31 -17.85 -9.29 -24.30
N ILE A 32 -16.85 -10.12 -24.58
CA ILE A 32 -15.81 -10.50 -23.63
C ILE A 32 -14.48 -10.13 -24.26
N ILE A 33 -13.78 -9.15 -23.70
CA ILE A 33 -12.42 -8.78 -24.11
C ILE A 33 -11.47 -9.75 -23.42
N THR A 34 -10.83 -10.64 -24.17
CA THR A 34 -10.05 -11.74 -23.57
C THR A 34 -8.60 -11.37 -23.23
N MET A 35 -8.08 -10.31 -23.86
CA MET A 35 -6.65 -9.94 -23.89
C MET A 35 -5.75 -11.00 -24.57
N CYS A 36 -6.32 -11.94 -25.31
CA CYS A 36 -5.59 -12.95 -26.09
C CYS A 36 -5.60 -12.57 -27.58
N GLU A 37 -4.42 -12.40 -28.19
CA GLU A 37 -4.31 -12.00 -29.60
C GLU A 37 -5.01 -12.96 -30.57
N ALA A 38 -4.99 -14.27 -30.28
CA ALA A 38 -5.60 -15.30 -31.11
C ALA A 38 -7.14 -15.31 -31.03
N MET A 39 -7.74 -14.72 -29.99
CA MET A 39 -9.18 -14.63 -29.81
C MET A 39 -9.51 -13.36 -29.02
N PRO A 40 -9.39 -12.16 -29.61
CA PRO A 40 -9.44 -10.90 -28.87
C PRO A 40 -10.83 -10.65 -28.24
N THR A 41 -11.89 -11.18 -28.85
CA THR A 41 -13.27 -11.06 -28.37
C THR A 41 -13.99 -12.40 -28.34
N ALA A 42 -15.00 -12.51 -27.46
CA ALA A 42 -15.91 -13.64 -27.33
C ALA A 42 -17.29 -13.16 -26.82
N THR A 43 -18.28 -14.07 -26.75
CA THR A 43 -19.65 -13.76 -26.27
C THR A 43 -20.15 -14.71 -25.19
N ALA A 44 -19.37 -15.71 -24.79
CA ALA A 44 -19.67 -16.60 -23.69
C ALA A 44 -18.40 -17.10 -23.01
N VAL A 45 -18.45 -17.26 -21.69
CA VAL A 45 -17.41 -17.89 -20.88
C VAL A 45 -18.02 -19.00 -20.02
N ALA A 46 -17.41 -20.18 -20.06
CA ALA A 46 -17.78 -21.34 -19.25
C ALA A 46 -16.84 -21.44 -18.04
N VAL A 47 -17.42 -21.53 -16.84
CA VAL A 47 -16.67 -21.63 -15.57
C VAL A 47 -17.04 -22.93 -14.87
N GLY A 48 -16.02 -23.70 -14.46
CA GLY A 48 -16.17 -24.96 -13.73
C GLY A 48 -15.13 -25.07 -12.63
N GLY A 49 -15.53 -25.47 -11.42
CA GLY A 49 -14.61 -25.58 -10.28
C GLY A 49 -13.89 -24.27 -9.92
N GLY A 50 -14.48 -23.12 -10.25
CA GLY A 50 -13.89 -21.80 -10.05
C GLY A 50 -12.74 -21.45 -11.00
N ARG A 51 -12.67 -22.08 -12.18
CA ARG A 51 -11.72 -21.79 -13.26
C ARG A 51 -12.47 -21.66 -14.58
N ILE A 52 -11.91 -20.87 -15.50
CA ILE A 52 -12.41 -20.81 -16.88
C ILE A 52 -12.10 -22.14 -17.56
N VAL A 53 -13.14 -22.80 -18.07
CA VAL A 53 -13.06 -24.05 -18.83
C VAL A 53 -12.89 -23.72 -20.31
N ALA A 54 -13.65 -22.75 -20.81
CA ALA A 54 -13.57 -22.29 -22.20
C ALA A 54 -14.18 -20.88 -22.34
N VAL A 55 -13.76 -20.18 -23.39
CA VAL A 55 -14.25 -18.85 -23.79
C VAL A 55 -14.44 -18.85 -25.31
N GLY A 56 -15.53 -18.25 -25.80
CA GLY A 56 -15.88 -18.23 -27.22
C GLY A 56 -17.33 -17.81 -27.45
N THR A 57 -18.01 -18.47 -28.38
CA THR A 57 -19.48 -18.40 -28.57
C THR A 57 -20.16 -19.58 -27.88
N LEU A 58 -21.47 -19.51 -27.62
CA LEU A 58 -22.23 -20.66 -27.10
C LEU A 58 -22.01 -21.92 -27.95
N ASP A 59 -22.04 -21.81 -29.28
CA ASP A 59 -21.79 -22.92 -30.20
C ASP A 59 -20.38 -23.52 -30.03
N SER A 60 -19.36 -22.67 -29.86
CA SER A 60 -17.98 -23.14 -29.66
C SER A 60 -17.76 -23.84 -28.31
N LEU A 61 -18.62 -23.60 -27.33
CA LEU A 61 -18.57 -24.23 -26.01
C LEU A 61 -19.22 -25.62 -26.02
N GLN A 62 -20.00 -25.98 -27.05
CA GLN A 62 -20.80 -27.21 -27.11
C GLN A 62 -20.02 -28.50 -26.74
N PRO A 63 -18.76 -28.72 -27.18
CA PRO A 63 -18.02 -29.92 -26.78
C PRO A 63 -17.83 -30.10 -25.27
N TRP A 64 -17.81 -28.99 -24.52
CA TRP A 64 -17.79 -29.02 -23.05
C TRP A 64 -19.19 -29.22 -22.47
N LEU A 65 -20.20 -28.57 -23.05
CA LEU A 65 -21.59 -28.62 -22.58
C LEU A 65 -22.25 -29.99 -22.84
N ASP A 66 -21.80 -30.74 -23.84
CA ASP A 66 -22.22 -32.13 -24.09
C ASP A 66 -21.66 -33.11 -23.05
N ARG A 67 -20.55 -32.76 -22.41
CA ARG A 67 -19.79 -33.64 -21.53
C ARG A 67 -20.10 -33.44 -20.05
N TYR A 68 -20.50 -32.24 -19.66
CA TYR A 68 -20.72 -31.83 -18.28
C TYR A 68 -22.13 -31.29 -18.10
N GLU A 69 -22.71 -31.48 -16.92
CA GLU A 69 -23.92 -30.74 -16.55
C GLU A 69 -23.60 -29.25 -16.59
N TYR A 70 -24.53 -28.44 -17.11
CA TYR A 70 -24.34 -27.00 -17.15
C TYR A 70 -25.63 -26.22 -16.87
N GLU A 71 -25.45 -24.97 -16.47
CA GLU A 71 -26.51 -23.97 -16.44
C GLU A 71 -26.06 -22.71 -17.17
N ILE A 72 -27.02 -21.96 -17.70
CA ILE A 72 -26.79 -20.65 -18.31
C ILE A 72 -27.20 -19.57 -17.32
N ASP A 73 -26.28 -18.67 -17.00
CA ASP A 73 -26.49 -17.51 -16.15
C ASP A 73 -26.45 -16.22 -16.98
N ASP A 74 -27.64 -15.68 -17.23
CA ASP A 74 -27.85 -14.52 -18.10
C ASP A 74 -27.57 -13.16 -17.45
N ARG A 75 -27.11 -13.12 -16.20
CA ARG A 75 -26.85 -11.84 -15.50
C ARG A 75 -25.81 -10.97 -16.21
N MET A 76 -24.96 -11.57 -17.04
CA MET A 76 -23.91 -10.88 -17.79
C MET A 76 -24.29 -10.59 -19.25
N ARG A 77 -25.47 -11.02 -19.72
CA ARG A 77 -25.85 -11.02 -21.15
C ARG A 77 -25.70 -9.66 -21.83
N ASP A 78 -26.03 -8.58 -21.15
CA ASP A 78 -25.95 -7.21 -21.68
C ASP A 78 -24.66 -6.46 -21.27
N LYS A 79 -23.72 -7.15 -20.63
CA LYS A 79 -22.48 -6.57 -20.08
C LYS A 79 -21.28 -6.83 -21.01
N VAL A 80 -20.25 -6.00 -20.83
CA VAL A 80 -18.92 -6.28 -21.37
C VAL A 80 -18.09 -6.86 -20.23
N LEU A 81 -17.49 -8.02 -20.47
CA LEU A 81 -16.59 -8.68 -19.53
C LEU A 81 -15.14 -8.49 -19.97
N MET A 82 -14.23 -8.39 -19.01
CA MET A 82 -12.79 -8.39 -19.21
C MET A 82 -12.10 -9.06 -18.02
N PRO A 83 -10.84 -9.52 -18.14
CA PRO A 83 -10.04 -9.93 -17.00
C PRO A 83 -10.04 -8.84 -15.92
N GLY A 84 -10.21 -9.25 -14.66
CA GLY A 84 -10.08 -8.33 -13.54
C GLY A 84 -8.66 -7.76 -13.43
N PHE A 85 -8.53 -6.56 -12.90
CA PHE A 85 -7.23 -5.92 -12.78
C PHE A 85 -6.31 -6.66 -11.81
N ILE A 86 -5.01 -6.56 -12.11
CA ILE A 86 -3.94 -7.01 -11.24
C ILE A 86 -3.20 -5.74 -10.79
N ASP A 87 -3.19 -5.49 -9.49
CA ASP A 87 -2.37 -4.44 -8.90
C ASP A 87 -1.03 -5.04 -8.46
N PRO A 88 0.07 -4.80 -9.19
CA PRO A 88 1.34 -5.46 -8.95
C PRO A 88 2.12 -4.88 -7.76
N HIS A 89 1.66 -3.77 -7.17
CA HIS A 89 2.35 -3.17 -6.03
C HIS A 89 1.38 -2.39 -5.15
N VAL A 90 0.98 -3.02 -4.05
CA VAL A 90 0.25 -2.38 -2.95
C VAL A 90 0.87 -2.73 -1.60
N HIS A 91 0.29 -2.18 -0.54
CA HIS A 91 0.66 -2.47 0.85
C HIS A 91 -0.62 -2.64 1.67
N PRO A 92 -1.29 -3.81 1.73
CA PRO A 92 -2.61 -3.96 2.35
C PRO A 92 -2.71 -3.51 3.81
N SER A 93 -1.63 -3.70 4.58
CA SER A 93 -1.54 -3.23 5.96
C SER A 93 -1.59 -1.72 6.10
N LEU A 94 -1.12 -0.98 5.10
CA LEU A 94 -1.09 0.48 5.14
C LEU A 94 -2.52 1.08 5.19
N PRO A 95 -3.43 0.85 4.23
CA PRO A 95 -4.82 1.25 4.35
C PRO A 95 -5.53 0.54 5.51
N ALA A 96 -5.13 -0.67 5.92
CA ALA A 96 -5.68 -1.31 7.10
C ALA A 96 -5.41 -0.54 8.41
N VAL A 97 -4.30 0.18 8.48
CA VAL A 97 -4.01 1.09 9.60
C VAL A 97 -4.65 2.45 9.39
N LEU A 98 -4.47 3.05 8.21
CA LEU A 98 -4.85 4.46 7.98
C LEU A 98 -6.35 4.69 7.97
N THR A 99 -7.12 3.77 7.39
CA THR A 99 -8.58 3.92 7.29
C THR A 99 -9.27 3.75 8.64
N GLN A 100 -8.52 3.50 9.72
CA GLN A 100 -9.01 3.61 11.08
C GLN A 100 -9.16 5.07 11.55
N TYR A 101 -8.65 6.03 10.79
CA TYR A 101 -8.54 7.44 11.15
C TYR A 101 -9.21 8.35 10.12
N PRO A 102 -9.69 9.54 10.52
CA PRO A 102 -10.13 10.54 9.57
C PRO A 102 -8.97 11.05 8.71
N PHE A 103 -9.28 11.33 7.44
CA PHE A 103 -8.35 11.96 6.51
C PHE A 103 -8.58 13.48 6.55
N LEU A 104 -7.49 14.25 6.54
CA LEU A 104 -7.46 15.69 6.40
C LEU A 104 -6.18 16.05 5.63
N ALA A 105 -6.28 16.01 4.30
CA ALA A 105 -5.19 16.19 3.36
C ALA A 105 -5.46 17.42 2.44
N PRO A 106 -4.50 17.84 1.59
CA PRO A 106 -4.76 18.91 0.61
C PRO A 106 -5.82 18.55 -0.45
N ASP A 107 -5.98 17.26 -0.74
CA ASP A 107 -6.89 16.71 -1.74
C ASP A 107 -8.16 16.14 -1.10
N ASP A 108 -9.25 16.08 -1.87
CA ASP A 108 -10.48 15.40 -1.45
C ASP A 108 -10.28 13.88 -1.48
N TRP A 109 -10.71 13.19 -0.43
CA TRP A 109 -10.67 11.73 -0.34
C TRP A 109 -12.09 11.14 -0.26
N THR A 110 -12.32 10.09 -1.04
CA THR A 110 -13.51 9.24 -0.92
C THR A 110 -13.05 7.82 -0.63
N LEU A 111 -13.39 7.36 0.57
CA LEU A 111 -13.03 6.05 1.10
C LEU A 111 -14.31 5.31 1.52
N PRO A 112 -14.28 3.98 1.71
CA PRO A 112 -15.39 3.25 2.33
C PRO A 112 -15.85 3.85 3.66
N THR A 113 -14.92 4.47 4.39
CA THR A 113 -15.18 5.09 5.70
C THR A 113 -15.78 6.48 5.64
N GLY A 114 -15.91 7.08 4.45
CA GLY A 114 -16.55 8.36 4.27
C GLY A 114 -15.89 9.26 3.24
N LYS A 115 -16.37 10.51 3.21
CA LYS A 115 -15.84 11.58 2.36
C LYS A 115 -15.11 12.59 3.23
N PHE A 116 -13.91 12.93 2.83
CA PHE A 116 -13.02 13.83 3.55
C PHE A 116 -12.63 14.98 2.61
N PRO A 117 -13.27 16.15 2.74
CA PRO A 117 -12.91 17.33 1.97
C PRO A 117 -11.47 17.75 2.26
N GLY A 118 -10.75 18.16 1.22
CA GLY A 118 -9.39 18.64 1.33
C GLY A 118 -9.28 20.02 1.99
N ALA A 119 -8.13 20.29 2.60
CA ALA A 119 -7.78 21.57 3.20
C ALA A 119 -6.50 22.11 2.55
N LYS A 120 -6.58 23.25 1.84
CA LYS A 120 -5.46 23.77 1.02
C LYS A 120 -4.75 24.97 1.62
N THR A 121 -5.20 25.41 2.79
CA THR A 121 -4.66 26.57 3.53
C THR A 121 -4.54 26.24 5.01
N PRO A 122 -3.63 26.90 5.75
CA PRO A 122 -3.51 26.73 7.20
C PRO A 122 -4.84 26.94 7.93
N GLU A 123 -5.60 27.96 7.55
CA GLU A 123 -6.88 28.30 8.17
C GLU A 123 -7.92 27.19 7.95
N SER A 124 -8.04 26.71 6.71
CA SER A 124 -8.95 25.60 6.39
C SER A 124 -8.56 24.30 7.08
N TYR A 125 -7.25 24.06 7.25
CA TYR A 125 -6.75 22.86 7.91
C TYR A 125 -7.05 22.91 9.40
N LEU A 126 -6.73 24.01 10.09
CA LEU A 126 -7.03 24.15 11.52
C LEU A 126 -8.54 24.07 11.81
N ALA A 127 -9.38 24.71 10.98
CA ALA A 127 -10.83 24.60 11.12
C ALA A 127 -11.34 23.15 10.93
N GLY A 128 -10.78 22.42 9.95
CA GLY A 128 -11.07 21.01 9.74
C GLY A 128 -10.61 20.14 10.91
N LEU A 129 -9.40 20.40 11.42
CA LEU A 129 -8.81 19.69 12.54
C LEU A 129 -9.62 19.89 13.82
N ASP A 130 -10.02 21.12 14.14
CA ASP A 130 -10.88 21.43 15.29
C ASP A 130 -12.19 20.64 15.25
N LYS A 131 -12.82 20.60 14.07
CA LYS A 131 -14.08 19.90 13.87
C LYS A 131 -13.92 18.40 14.11
N LEU A 132 -12.86 17.80 13.59
CA LEU A 132 -12.58 16.37 13.78
C LEU A 132 -12.23 16.05 15.24
N VAL A 133 -11.41 16.89 15.87
CA VAL A 133 -11.04 16.76 17.30
C VAL A 133 -12.27 16.90 18.19
N ALA A 134 -13.18 17.83 17.90
CA ALA A 134 -14.43 18.01 18.65
C ALA A 134 -15.39 16.81 18.50
N ALA A 135 -15.30 16.08 17.38
CA ALA A 135 -16.09 14.88 17.14
C ALA A 135 -15.49 13.61 17.77
N HIS A 136 -14.26 13.66 18.29
CA HIS A 136 -13.60 12.52 18.93
C HIS A 136 -14.17 12.28 20.34
N GLN A 137 -14.73 11.09 20.55
CA GLN A 137 -15.48 10.75 21.77
C GLN A 137 -14.66 9.97 22.80
N ASP A 138 -13.77 9.08 22.35
CA ASP A 138 -13.00 8.19 23.22
C ASP A 138 -11.56 8.66 23.39
N TRP A 139 -11.34 9.41 24.48
CA TRP A 139 -10.03 9.95 24.84
C TRP A 139 -9.12 8.96 25.59
N THR A 140 -9.54 7.69 25.74
CA THR A 140 -8.59 6.62 26.13
C THR A 140 -7.60 6.33 25.01
N LEU A 141 -7.96 6.70 23.78
CA LEU A 141 -7.15 6.61 22.57
C LEU A 141 -6.77 8.02 22.05
N PRO A 142 -5.60 8.17 21.41
CA PRO A 142 -5.23 9.41 20.75
C PRO A 142 -6.19 9.73 19.61
N PHE A 143 -6.45 11.02 19.40
CA PHE A 143 -6.98 11.47 18.13
C PHE A 143 -5.84 11.47 17.11
N VAL A 144 -5.98 10.66 16.06
CA VAL A 144 -5.04 10.58 14.96
C VAL A 144 -5.74 11.04 13.68
N THR A 145 -5.08 11.88 12.89
CA THR A 145 -5.54 12.23 11.53
C THR A 145 -4.41 11.98 10.55
N TRP A 146 -4.75 11.55 9.33
CA TRP A 146 -3.77 11.43 8.25
C TRP A 146 -3.93 12.57 7.23
N GLY A 147 -2.81 13.01 6.65
CA GLY A 147 -2.80 13.91 5.49
C GLY A 147 -2.14 15.26 5.74
N TYR A 148 -1.63 15.50 6.96
CA TYR A 148 -0.95 16.75 7.29
C TYR A 148 0.26 16.99 6.37
N HIS A 149 0.50 18.24 5.97
CA HIS A 149 1.69 18.63 5.22
C HIS A 149 1.96 20.15 5.38
N PRO A 150 3.14 20.56 5.88
CA PRO A 150 3.42 21.97 6.19
C PRO A 150 3.26 22.94 5.01
N LEU A 151 3.56 22.49 3.79
CA LEU A 151 3.43 23.30 2.57
C LEU A 151 2.01 23.88 2.36
N TRP A 152 0.97 23.10 2.67
CA TRP A 152 -0.43 23.54 2.51
C TRP A 152 -1.04 23.99 3.82
N HIS A 153 -0.68 23.35 4.92
CA HIS A 153 -1.37 23.47 6.21
C HIS A 153 -0.64 24.40 7.20
N GLY A 154 0.52 24.94 6.82
CA GLY A 154 1.39 25.71 7.72
C GLY A 154 2.16 24.79 8.67
N LYS A 155 3.27 25.31 9.23
CA LYS A 155 4.05 24.58 10.23
C LYS A 155 3.29 24.55 11.56
N LEU A 156 3.07 23.35 12.07
CA LEU A 156 2.56 23.05 13.40
C LEU A 156 3.63 22.28 14.19
N THR A 157 3.85 22.71 15.42
CA THR A 157 4.77 22.08 16.37
C THR A 157 4.01 21.45 17.53
N LYS A 158 4.72 20.62 18.32
CA LYS A 158 4.27 20.12 19.63
C LYS A 158 3.63 21.21 20.47
N SER A 159 4.28 22.37 20.60
CA SER A 159 3.80 23.50 21.39
C SER A 159 2.49 24.08 20.85
N ASP A 160 2.37 24.26 19.53
CA ASP A 160 1.14 24.77 18.91
C ASP A 160 -0.05 23.84 19.17
N LEU A 161 0.17 22.52 19.05
CA LEU A 161 -0.86 21.51 19.29
C LEU A 161 -1.20 21.39 20.78
N THR A 162 -0.21 21.43 21.68
CA THR A 162 -0.45 21.44 23.14
C THR A 162 -1.23 22.68 23.54
N GLN A 163 -0.84 23.87 23.07
CA GLN A 163 -1.54 25.11 23.38
C GLN A 163 -3.00 25.08 22.91
N ARG A 164 -3.25 24.50 21.72
CA ARG A 164 -4.58 24.45 21.13
C ARG A 164 -5.51 23.40 21.77
N TYR A 165 -4.97 22.24 22.12
CA TYR A 165 -5.79 21.07 22.51
C TYR A 165 -5.60 20.64 23.97
N GLY A 166 -4.67 21.24 24.70
CA GLY A 166 -4.40 20.93 26.11
C GLY A 166 -4.00 19.47 26.31
N ASP A 167 -4.64 18.81 27.27
CA ASP A 167 -4.35 17.43 27.66
C ASP A 167 -4.90 16.36 26.68
N LYS A 168 -5.49 16.78 25.55
CA LYS A 168 -5.99 15.87 24.52
C LYS A 168 -4.81 15.31 23.72
N PRO A 169 -4.60 13.97 23.65
CA PRO A 169 -3.54 13.38 22.84
C PRO A 169 -3.84 13.53 21.34
N ILE A 170 -3.07 14.38 20.64
CA ILE A 170 -3.20 14.65 19.21
C ILE A 170 -1.98 14.14 18.45
N ILE A 171 -2.21 13.36 17.40
CA ILE A 171 -1.20 12.86 16.46
C ILE A 171 -1.60 13.27 15.05
N LEU A 172 -0.74 14.05 14.39
CA LEU A 172 -0.88 14.33 12.97
C LEU A 172 0.06 13.41 12.19
N TRP A 173 -0.52 12.52 11.38
CA TRP A 173 0.24 11.71 10.46
C TRP A 173 0.42 12.45 9.14
N HIS A 174 1.67 12.65 8.77
CA HIS A 174 2.04 13.32 7.53
C HIS A 174 1.57 12.53 6.30
N ARG A 175 1.19 13.23 5.22
CA ARG A 175 0.71 12.62 3.98
C ARG A 175 1.72 11.69 3.30
N SER A 176 3.00 11.77 3.64
CA SER A 176 4.03 10.86 3.12
C SER A 176 3.97 9.46 3.75
N PHE A 177 3.28 9.28 4.88
CA PHE A 177 3.36 8.11 5.78
C PHE A 177 4.64 8.01 6.61
N HIS A 178 5.68 8.76 6.28
CA HIS A 178 7.00 8.64 6.90
C HIS A 178 7.19 9.49 8.15
N GLU A 179 6.21 10.33 8.51
CA GLU A 179 6.39 11.32 9.58
C GLU A 179 5.16 11.44 10.47
N LEU A 180 5.42 11.67 11.75
CA LEU A 180 4.42 11.87 12.80
C LEU A 180 4.74 13.15 13.58
N PHE A 181 3.69 13.92 13.87
CA PHE A 181 3.74 15.11 14.70
C PHE A 181 2.85 14.90 15.93
N LEU A 182 3.41 15.00 17.13
CA LEU A 182 2.74 14.69 18.39
C LEU A 182 2.79 15.89 19.33
N ASN A 183 1.68 16.14 20.04
CA ASN A 183 1.68 17.06 21.18
C ASN A 183 2.16 16.37 22.48
N ASP A 184 2.29 17.13 23.57
CA ASP A 184 2.80 16.59 24.85
C ASP A 184 1.90 15.46 25.38
N ALA A 185 0.58 15.62 25.29
CA ALA A 185 -0.38 14.60 25.71
C ALA A 185 -0.25 13.30 24.89
N ALA A 186 0.00 13.39 23.59
CA ALA A 186 0.22 12.22 22.75
C ALA A 186 1.56 11.55 23.05
N LEU A 187 2.64 12.30 23.25
CA LEU A 187 3.93 11.74 23.67
C LEU A 187 3.80 10.97 24.98
N ASN A 188 3.15 11.58 25.98
CA ASN A 188 2.86 10.92 27.26
C ASN A 188 2.02 9.65 27.09
N TRP A 189 1.00 9.68 26.21
CA TRP A 189 0.18 8.51 25.92
C TRP A 189 1.01 7.38 25.30
N THR A 190 1.90 7.67 24.34
CA THR A 190 2.74 6.62 23.73
C THR A 190 3.66 5.94 24.74
N GLY A 191 4.06 6.66 25.79
CA GLY A 191 4.97 6.21 26.84
C GLY A 191 6.44 6.27 26.45
N VAL A 192 6.76 6.94 25.35
CA VAL A 192 8.16 7.18 24.94
C VAL A 192 8.73 8.38 25.70
N THR A 193 10.06 8.46 25.81
CA THR A 193 10.74 9.52 26.56
C THR A 193 11.77 10.26 25.72
N SER A 194 12.11 11.48 26.11
CA SER A 194 13.14 12.31 25.45
C SER A 194 14.48 11.59 25.32
N GLU A 195 14.84 10.79 26.32
CA GLU A 195 16.12 10.09 26.37
C GLU A 195 16.24 9.07 25.24
N GLN A 196 15.13 8.43 24.84
CA GLN A 196 15.11 7.47 23.73
C GLN A 196 15.39 8.11 22.37
N PHE A 197 15.12 9.41 22.25
CA PHE A 197 15.31 10.18 21.01
C PHE A 197 16.47 11.17 21.09
N SER A 198 17.18 11.23 22.21
CA SER A 198 18.29 12.16 22.42
C SER A 198 19.40 11.90 21.40
N GLY A 199 19.67 12.89 20.55
CA GLY A 199 20.66 12.79 19.47
C GLY A 199 20.26 11.87 18.32
N HIS A 200 19.01 11.39 18.27
CA HIS A 200 18.53 10.59 17.14
C HIS A 200 18.40 11.50 15.89
N PRO A 201 19.06 11.17 14.77
CA PRO A 201 19.10 12.04 13.60
C PRO A 201 17.73 12.23 12.94
N ASP A 202 16.81 11.27 13.13
CA ASP A 202 15.46 11.30 12.55
C ASP A 202 14.35 11.74 13.53
N ALA A 203 14.68 12.57 14.52
CA ALA A 203 13.71 13.08 15.48
C ALA A 203 14.03 14.51 15.94
N ASN A 204 12.97 15.30 16.14
CA ASN A 204 13.00 16.59 16.82
C ASN A 204 12.00 16.56 17.98
N TRP A 205 12.50 16.24 19.18
CA TRP A 205 11.67 16.13 20.39
C TRP A 205 10.98 17.44 20.77
N GLU A 206 11.64 18.58 20.58
CA GLU A 206 11.09 19.89 20.92
C GLU A 206 9.93 20.27 20.01
N GLU A 207 10.03 19.95 18.73
CA GLU A 207 8.93 20.16 17.78
C GLU A 207 7.91 19.01 17.78
N GLY A 208 8.18 17.91 18.48
CA GLY A 208 7.34 16.69 18.50
C GLY A 208 7.24 16.02 17.14
N HIS A 209 8.27 16.15 16.31
CA HIS A 209 8.30 15.68 14.93
C HIS A 209 9.28 14.51 14.80
N PHE A 210 8.82 13.40 14.25
CA PHE A 210 9.58 12.17 14.09
C PHE A 210 9.41 11.66 12.66
N TRP A 211 10.50 11.32 11.98
CA TRP A 211 10.46 10.82 10.60
C TRP A 211 11.26 9.53 10.45
N GLU A 212 11.00 8.79 9.37
CA GLU A 212 11.72 7.56 8.99
C GLU A 212 11.96 6.62 10.20
N ASN A 213 13.21 6.43 10.64
CA ASN A 213 13.52 5.53 11.76
C ASN A 213 13.02 6.07 13.11
N GLY A 214 12.98 7.40 13.30
CA GLY A 214 12.39 8.01 14.48
C GLY A 214 10.88 7.76 14.55
N ALA A 215 10.18 7.83 13.43
CA ALA A 215 8.77 7.45 13.35
C ALA A 215 8.57 5.95 13.60
N GLN A 216 9.48 5.09 13.11
CA GLN A 216 9.41 3.65 13.37
C GLN A 216 9.59 3.31 14.86
N LEU A 217 10.40 4.06 15.61
CA LEU A 217 10.49 3.88 17.07
C LEU A 217 9.16 4.13 17.78
N LEU A 218 8.32 5.04 17.26
CA LEU A 218 6.97 5.23 17.79
C LEU A 218 6.08 4.01 17.54
N ASN A 219 6.27 3.26 16.45
CA ASN A 219 5.55 2.00 16.22
C ASN A 219 5.90 0.91 17.25
N ALA A 220 7.07 0.96 17.89
CA ALA A 220 7.40 0.07 19.01
C ALA A 220 6.68 0.44 20.33
N SER A 221 5.97 1.56 20.37
CA SER A 221 5.26 2.08 21.56
C SER A 221 3.79 1.61 21.65
N ARG A 222 2.98 2.26 22.49
CA ARG A 222 1.51 2.05 22.49
C ARG A 222 0.87 2.34 21.13
N LEU A 223 1.48 3.19 20.30
CA LEU A 223 0.95 3.53 18.99
C LEU A 223 0.89 2.33 18.04
N GLY A 224 1.96 1.51 17.96
CA GLY A 224 1.90 0.29 17.14
C GLY A 224 0.89 -0.72 17.68
N ARG A 225 0.76 -0.84 19.00
CA ARG A 225 -0.27 -1.70 19.61
C ARG A 225 -1.69 -1.27 19.25
N LEU A 226 -1.93 0.04 19.09
CA LEU A 226 -3.20 0.57 18.60
C LEU A 226 -3.42 0.24 17.13
N HIS A 227 -2.40 0.43 16.28
CA HIS A 227 -2.46 0.15 14.85
C HIS A 227 -2.77 -1.31 14.54
N PHE A 228 -2.15 -2.23 15.30
CA PHE A 228 -2.23 -3.68 15.13
C PHE A 228 -3.16 -4.36 16.13
N ASP A 229 -4.01 -3.60 16.83
CA ASP A 229 -5.12 -4.21 17.57
C ASP A 229 -5.95 -5.08 16.61
N PRO A 230 -6.15 -6.38 16.90
CA PRO A 230 -6.73 -7.32 15.94
C PRO A 230 -8.09 -6.90 15.38
N ASP A 231 -8.95 -6.29 16.19
CA ASP A 231 -10.30 -5.92 15.76
C ASP A 231 -10.28 -4.63 14.94
N ARG A 232 -9.43 -3.67 15.31
CA ARG A 232 -9.22 -2.44 14.52
C ARG A 232 -8.57 -2.75 13.18
N TYR A 233 -7.51 -3.56 13.19
CA TYR A 233 -6.81 -3.96 11.97
C TYR A 233 -7.73 -4.75 11.04
N ARG A 234 -8.54 -5.69 11.55
CA ARG A 234 -9.52 -6.42 10.74
C ARG A 234 -10.50 -5.48 10.05
N LYS A 235 -11.03 -4.46 10.74
CA LYS A 235 -11.92 -3.46 10.14
C LYS A 235 -11.23 -2.65 9.05
N GLY A 236 -10.00 -2.20 9.29
CA GLY A 236 -9.25 -1.49 8.26
C GLY A 236 -8.94 -2.38 7.05
N MET A 237 -8.62 -3.64 7.29
CA MET A 237 -8.37 -4.61 6.21
C MET A 237 -9.65 -4.88 5.41
N GLN A 238 -10.83 -4.87 6.02
CA GLN A 238 -12.11 -4.88 5.30
C GLN A 238 -12.28 -3.66 4.39
N ASN A 239 -11.90 -2.47 4.85
CA ASN A 239 -11.91 -1.26 4.01
C ASN A 239 -10.98 -1.41 2.81
N PHE A 240 -9.77 -1.97 2.99
CA PHE A 240 -8.87 -2.26 1.88
C PHE A 240 -9.51 -3.22 0.87
N LEU A 241 -10.13 -4.31 1.34
CA LEU A 241 -10.81 -5.29 0.48
C LEU A 241 -11.98 -4.66 -0.29
N GLU A 242 -12.70 -3.72 0.31
CA GLU A 242 -13.75 -2.96 -0.37
C GLU A 242 -13.17 -2.02 -1.43
N MET A 243 -12.07 -1.32 -1.12
CA MET A 243 -11.39 -0.43 -2.08
C MET A 243 -10.90 -1.19 -3.33
N VAL A 244 -10.25 -2.34 -3.15
CA VAL A 244 -9.77 -3.15 -4.30
C VAL A 244 -10.93 -3.73 -5.09
N HIS A 245 -12.03 -4.11 -4.43
CA HIS A 245 -13.24 -4.58 -5.10
C HIS A 245 -13.88 -3.49 -5.95
N MET A 246 -14.05 -2.27 -5.40
CA MET A 246 -14.57 -1.12 -6.14
C MET A 246 -13.69 -0.76 -7.36
N ALA A 247 -12.38 -0.97 -7.26
CA ALA A 247 -11.44 -0.74 -8.35
C ALA A 247 -11.45 -1.86 -9.42
N GLY A 248 -12.19 -2.96 -9.21
CA GLY A 248 -12.17 -4.13 -10.12
C GLY A 248 -10.88 -4.93 -10.05
N VAL A 249 -10.10 -4.77 -8.97
CA VAL A 249 -8.84 -5.48 -8.75
C VAL A 249 -9.14 -6.85 -8.14
N THR A 250 -8.74 -7.90 -8.86
CA THR A 250 -8.96 -9.30 -8.45
C THR A 250 -7.69 -9.95 -7.90
N THR A 251 -6.53 -9.29 -8.07
CA THR A 251 -5.24 -9.76 -7.56
C THR A 251 -4.39 -8.58 -7.15
N CYS A 252 -3.86 -8.62 -5.94
CA CYS A 252 -2.97 -7.62 -5.39
C CYS A 252 -1.64 -8.29 -5.01
N LEU A 253 -0.53 -7.62 -5.27
CA LEU A 253 0.77 -8.02 -4.74
C LEU A 253 1.14 -7.04 -3.62
N ASP A 254 1.18 -7.54 -2.39
CA ASP A 254 1.79 -6.81 -1.28
C ASP A 254 3.31 -6.75 -1.48
N MET A 255 3.89 -5.58 -1.20
CA MET A 255 5.32 -5.30 -1.32
C MET A 255 5.92 -4.85 0.02
N GLY A 256 5.48 -5.41 1.14
CA GLY A 256 5.85 -4.88 2.46
C GLY A 256 5.69 -5.78 3.68
N VAL A 257 5.31 -7.05 3.57
CA VAL A 257 5.16 -7.92 4.76
C VAL A 257 6.43 -7.89 5.62
N GLY A 258 6.24 -7.55 6.89
CA GLY A 258 7.30 -7.40 7.89
C GLY A 258 7.72 -5.96 8.17
N ILE A 259 7.27 -4.96 7.39
CA ILE A 259 7.67 -3.56 7.59
C ILE A 259 7.27 -3.00 8.96
N PHE A 260 6.28 -3.62 9.61
CA PHE A 260 5.81 -3.25 10.95
C PHE A 260 6.41 -4.10 12.08
N GLY A 261 7.37 -4.98 11.77
CA GLY A 261 8.14 -5.76 12.76
C GLY A 261 7.49 -7.05 13.26
N ASP A 262 6.27 -7.38 12.81
CA ASP A 262 5.59 -8.66 13.09
C ASP A 262 5.03 -9.29 11.81
N PRO A 263 5.89 -9.83 10.92
CA PRO A 263 5.44 -10.44 9.66
C PRO A 263 4.49 -11.62 9.87
N VAL A 264 4.61 -12.35 10.97
CA VAL A 264 3.77 -13.53 11.26
C VAL A 264 2.36 -13.10 11.67
N GLY A 265 2.24 -12.18 12.62
CA GLY A 265 0.96 -11.62 13.06
C GLY A 265 0.26 -10.86 11.94
N GLU A 266 1.00 -10.03 11.19
CA GLU A 266 0.51 -9.31 10.01
C GLU A 266 -0.10 -10.27 8.98
N THR A 267 0.67 -11.29 8.56
CA THR A 267 0.21 -12.33 7.64
C THR A 267 -1.06 -13.00 8.12
N LYS A 268 -1.10 -13.36 9.42
CA LYS A 268 -2.25 -14.04 10.01
C LYS A 268 -3.48 -13.14 9.94
N LEU A 269 -3.38 -11.87 10.30
CA LEU A 269 -4.49 -10.93 10.27
C LEU A 269 -5.01 -10.70 8.84
N ILE A 270 -4.11 -10.55 7.86
CA ILE A 270 -4.47 -10.41 6.44
C ILE A 270 -5.24 -11.65 5.97
N ARG A 271 -4.68 -12.85 6.19
CA ARG A 271 -5.28 -14.12 5.78
C ARG A 271 -6.63 -14.37 6.44
N ASP A 272 -6.71 -14.25 7.76
CA ASP A 272 -7.93 -14.50 8.51
C ASP A 272 -9.04 -13.54 8.07
N THR A 273 -8.71 -12.27 7.81
CA THR A 273 -9.68 -11.29 7.30
C THR A 273 -10.12 -11.63 5.88
N ALA A 274 -9.18 -11.91 4.96
CA ALA A 274 -9.50 -12.21 3.57
C ALA A 274 -10.34 -13.49 3.43
N GLU A 275 -10.06 -14.53 4.21
CA GLU A 275 -10.84 -15.77 4.19
C GLU A 275 -12.20 -15.60 4.87
N SER A 276 -12.27 -14.97 6.05
CA SER A 276 -13.56 -14.79 6.75
C SER A 276 -14.55 -13.90 5.98
N THR A 277 -14.04 -12.88 5.27
CA THR A 277 -14.85 -11.99 4.42
C THR A 277 -15.13 -12.56 3.04
N GLN A 278 -14.56 -13.74 2.71
CA GLN A 278 -14.58 -14.30 1.37
C GLN A 278 -14.12 -13.29 0.30
N ALA A 279 -13.02 -12.59 0.57
CA ALA A 279 -12.52 -11.48 -0.24
C ALA A 279 -12.61 -11.76 -1.76
N PRO A 280 -13.06 -10.78 -2.56
CA PRO A 280 -13.21 -10.92 -4.01
C PRO A 280 -11.89 -10.77 -4.77
N CYS A 281 -10.76 -10.82 -4.06
CA CYS A 281 -9.42 -10.73 -4.63
C CYS A 281 -8.49 -11.78 -4.01
N ARG A 282 -7.34 -11.97 -4.64
CA ARG A 282 -6.19 -12.69 -4.10
C ARG A 282 -5.11 -11.70 -3.69
N ILE A 283 -4.42 -11.97 -2.61
CA ILE A 283 -3.32 -11.17 -2.08
C ILE A 283 -2.08 -12.07 -2.09
N ILE A 284 -1.09 -11.67 -2.88
CA ILE A 284 0.23 -12.31 -2.92
C ILE A 284 1.14 -11.50 -2.00
N LEU A 285 1.61 -12.11 -0.93
CA LEU A 285 2.45 -11.49 0.08
C LEU A 285 3.92 -11.59 -0.31
N THR A 286 4.64 -10.48 -0.18
CA THR A 286 6.07 -10.41 -0.48
C THR A 286 6.84 -9.95 0.75
N PRO A 287 7.64 -10.82 1.38
CA PRO A 287 8.49 -10.45 2.51
C PRO A 287 9.46 -9.33 2.13
N THR A 288 9.60 -8.34 3.01
CA THR A 288 10.53 -7.22 2.82
C THR A 288 11.89 -7.48 3.45
N THR A 289 12.97 -7.16 2.74
CA THR A 289 14.31 -7.21 3.34
C THR A 289 14.52 -6.14 4.41
N ALA A 290 13.67 -5.10 4.46
CA ALA A 290 13.69 -4.09 5.51
C ALA A 290 13.41 -4.67 6.91
N ASP A 291 12.82 -5.86 7.00
CA ASP A 291 12.64 -6.61 8.24
C ASP A 291 13.85 -7.51 8.54
N PHE A 292 14.26 -8.33 7.56
CA PHE A 292 15.31 -9.33 7.75
C PHE A 292 16.71 -8.73 7.99
N ILE A 293 17.08 -7.67 7.26
CA ILE A 293 18.43 -7.09 7.32
C ILE A 293 18.71 -6.50 8.72
N PRO A 294 17.84 -5.64 9.31
CA PRO A 294 18.08 -5.11 10.64
C PRO A 294 18.13 -6.17 11.74
N ARG A 295 17.41 -7.28 11.57
CA ARG A 295 17.45 -8.43 12.49
C ARG A 295 18.68 -9.32 12.31
N GLY A 296 19.56 -9.01 11.35
CA GLY A 296 20.75 -9.79 11.05
C GLY A 296 20.46 -11.17 10.46
N VAL A 297 19.27 -11.36 9.89
CA VAL A 297 18.89 -12.63 9.27
C VAL A 297 19.54 -12.74 7.90
N ASN A 298 20.31 -13.80 7.70
CA ASN A 298 20.96 -14.06 6.42
C ASN A 298 19.94 -14.52 5.35
N PRO A 299 20.27 -14.41 4.04
CA PRO A 299 19.33 -14.75 2.97
C PRO A 299 18.78 -16.19 3.00
N ALA A 300 19.57 -17.19 3.43
CA ALA A 300 19.10 -18.57 3.50
C ALA A 300 18.03 -18.74 4.59
N ALA A 301 18.27 -18.18 5.78
CA ALA A 301 17.30 -18.18 6.87
C ALA A 301 16.05 -17.35 6.55
N ALA A 302 16.19 -16.26 5.78
CA ALA A 302 15.05 -15.47 5.30
C ALA A 302 14.18 -16.28 4.32
N LEU A 303 14.80 -17.04 3.42
CA LEU A 303 14.10 -17.95 2.51
C LEU A 303 13.38 -19.07 3.27
N GLU A 304 14.05 -19.71 4.23
CA GLU A 304 13.42 -20.74 5.09
C GLU A 304 12.20 -20.19 5.83
N ALA A 305 12.29 -18.97 6.39
CA ALA A 305 11.16 -18.33 7.04
C ALA A 305 9.99 -18.05 6.08
N ALA A 306 10.28 -17.56 4.86
CA ALA A 306 9.26 -17.32 3.85
C ALA A 306 8.60 -18.62 3.36
N GLU A 307 9.38 -19.70 3.22
CA GLU A 307 8.88 -21.03 2.85
C GLU A 307 7.99 -21.62 3.96
N GLU A 308 8.37 -21.42 5.22
CA GLU A 308 7.53 -21.79 6.37
C GLU A 308 6.21 -21.01 6.39
N TRP A 309 6.23 -19.71 6.13
CA TRP A 309 5.00 -18.91 6.04
C TRP A 309 4.11 -19.36 4.87
N ALA A 310 4.72 -19.79 3.75
CA ALA A 310 4.01 -20.31 2.59
C ALA A 310 3.29 -21.65 2.85
N THR A 311 3.66 -22.41 3.90
CA THR A 311 2.90 -23.62 4.30
C THR A 311 1.48 -23.29 4.77
N HIS A 312 1.25 -22.03 5.18
CA HIS A 312 -0.04 -21.51 5.63
C HIS A 312 -0.80 -20.73 4.54
N ASN A 313 -0.43 -20.93 3.27
CA ASN A 313 -1.14 -20.35 2.13
C ASN A 313 -2.60 -20.82 2.10
N SER A 314 -3.47 -19.91 1.70
CA SER A 314 -4.90 -20.15 1.51
C SER A 314 -5.31 -19.89 0.05
N ARG A 315 -6.61 -20.01 -0.25
CA ARG A 315 -7.11 -19.71 -1.60
C ARG A 315 -6.95 -18.23 -1.95
N ARG A 316 -7.02 -17.35 -0.95
CA ARG A 316 -7.01 -15.89 -1.13
C ARG A 316 -5.68 -15.24 -0.77
N VAL A 317 -4.93 -15.79 0.18
CA VAL A 317 -3.69 -15.16 0.65
C VAL A 317 -2.56 -16.16 0.53
N MET A 318 -1.50 -15.78 -0.17
CA MET A 318 -0.39 -16.68 -0.42
C MET A 318 0.93 -15.94 -0.44
N PHE A 319 1.98 -16.59 0.05
CA PHE A 319 3.34 -16.28 -0.34
C PHE A 319 3.68 -17.00 -1.63
N ASP A 320 4.43 -16.31 -2.47
CA ASP A 320 5.16 -16.89 -3.59
C ASP A 320 6.65 -16.59 -3.40
N ARG A 321 7.54 -17.21 -4.19
CA ARG A 321 9.01 -17.13 -4.03
C ARG A 321 9.59 -15.77 -4.46
N HIS A 322 9.14 -14.69 -3.84
CA HIS A 322 9.54 -13.30 -4.12
C HIS A 322 9.98 -12.60 -2.84
N PHE A 323 10.93 -11.67 -2.96
CA PHE A 323 11.34 -10.77 -1.88
C PHE A 323 11.32 -9.32 -2.38
N LYS A 324 10.90 -8.39 -1.52
CA LYS A 324 10.97 -6.96 -1.80
C LYS A 324 12.30 -6.41 -1.32
N LEU A 325 13.03 -5.80 -2.25
CA LEU A 325 14.26 -5.04 -2.01
C LEU A 325 13.96 -3.54 -2.08
N GLN A 326 14.66 -2.74 -1.26
CA GLN A 326 14.49 -1.29 -1.19
C GLN A 326 15.87 -0.62 -1.21
N ALA A 327 16.28 -0.09 -2.36
CA ALA A 327 17.64 0.45 -2.49
C ALA A 327 17.80 1.79 -1.76
N ASP A 328 16.90 2.74 -2.03
CA ASP A 328 16.99 4.14 -1.63
C ASP A 328 15.65 4.69 -1.09
N GLY A 329 15.67 5.95 -0.65
CA GLY A 329 14.53 6.61 -0.04
C GLY A 329 13.41 6.97 -1.02
N ALA A 330 12.32 7.53 -0.49
CA ALA A 330 11.13 7.85 -1.26
C ALA A 330 11.23 9.16 -2.05
N ILE A 331 10.72 9.15 -3.28
CA ILE A 331 10.73 10.33 -4.17
C ILE A 331 9.88 11.49 -3.62
N TYR A 332 8.76 11.19 -2.95
CA TYR A 332 7.88 12.22 -2.37
C TYR A 332 8.50 12.93 -1.17
N SER A 333 9.43 12.29 -0.48
CA SER A 333 10.21 12.88 0.61
C SER A 333 11.48 13.57 0.09
N GLY A 334 11.79 13.48 -1.21
CA GLY A 334 13.07 13.91 -1.78
C GLY A 334 14.25 13.03 -1.38
N LEU A 335 14.02 11.79 -0.93
CA LEU A 335 15.09 10.93 -0.37
C LEU A 335 15.60 9.86 -1.34
N SER A 336 15.08 9.78 -2.56
CA SER A 336 15.62 8.87 -3.58
C SER A 336 17.01 9.29 -4.03
N GLN A 337 17.84 8.34 -4.46
CA GLN A 337 19.14 8.62 -5.04
C GLN A 337 18.97 9.22 -6.44
N CYS A 338 19.63 10.35 -6.68
CA CYS A 338 19.66 10.99 -8.00
C CYS A 338 21.10 11.04 -8.50
N ALA A 339 21.31 10.59 -9.74
CA ALA A 339 22.58 10.75 -10.43
C ALA A 339 22.81 12.22 -10.84
N PHE A 340 23.97 12.51 -11.41
CA PHE A 340 24.35 13.85 -11.88
C PHE A 340 23.21 14.54 -12.66
N PRO A 341 22.86 15.80 -12.35
CA PRO A 341 23.55 16.70 -11.42
C PRO A 341 23.09 16.63 -9.94
N GLY A 342 22.14 15.75 -9.59
CA GLY A 342 21.54 15.68 -8.25
C GLY A 342 20.32 16.60 -8.07
N TYR A 343 19.97 16.90 -6.82
CA TYR A 343 18.85 17.78 -6.47
C TYR A 343 19.21 19.26 -6.59
N LEU A 344 18.23 20.09 -6.99
CA LEU A 344 18.40 21.52 -7.28
C LEU A 344 18.86 22.38 -6.08
N ASP A 345 18.50 21.96 -4.88
CA ASP A 345 18.86 22.59 -3.60
C ASP A 345 20.13 21.99 -2.97
N GLY A 346 20.77 21.03 -3.65
CA GLY A 346 22.03 20.42 -3.25
C GLY A 346 21.94 19.31 -2.19
N HIS A 347 20.75 18.93 -1.71
CA HIS A 347 20.63 17.79 -0.80
C HIS A 347 20.94 16.47 -1.53
N GLN A 348 21.17 15.41 -0.75
CA GLN A 348 21.44 14.07 -1.25
C GLN A 348 20.35 13.11 -0.81
N GLY A 349 20.03 12.14 -1.67
CA GLY A 349 19.16 11.04 -1.30
C GLY A 349 19.77 10.15 -0.21
N VAL A 350 18.97 9.25 0.34
CA VAL A 350 19.36 8.31 1.40
C VAL A 350 19.36 6.89 0.85
N TRP A 351 20.40 6.13 1.17
CA TRP A 351 20.45 4.69 0.93
C TRP A 351 19.77 3.96 2.09
N MET A 352 18.76 3.12 1.79
CA MET A 352 18.07 2.33 2.80
C MET A 352 18.89 1.11 3.22
N ALA A 353 19.65 0.54 2.29
CA ALA A 353 20.75 -0.35 2.59
C ALA A 353 21.93 -0.03 1.67
N ARG A 354 23.15 -0.36 2.11
CA ARG A 354 24.33 -0.21 1.26
C ARG A 354 24.18 -1.08 0.00
N PRO A 355 24.59 -0.60 -1.19
CA PRO A 355 24.53 -1.40 -2.42
C PRO A 355 25.16 -2.80 -2.29
N SER A 356 26.24 -2.91 -1.50
CA SER A 356 26.90 -4.19 -1.21
C SER A 356 25.99 -5.24 -0.56
N CYS A 357 24.93 -4.83 0.13
CA CYS A 357 23.97 -5.73 0.76
C CYS A 357 23.06 -6.42 -0.27
N TYR A 358 22.99 -5.92 -1.51
CA TYR A 358 22.23 -6.56 -2.62
C TYR A 358 23.10 -7.41 -3.54
N THR A 359 24.43 -7.21 -3.53
CA THR A 359 25.36 -7.87 -4.45
C THR A 359 26.14 -9.02 -3.81
N ALA A 360 25.88 -9.35 -2.55
CA ALA A 360 26.61 -10.40 -1.84
C ALA A 360 26.24 -11.79 -2.42
N THR A 361 27.06 -12.25 -3.37
CA THR A 361 27.25 -13.69 -3.59
C THR A 361 27.78 -14.31 -2.30
N PRO A 362 27.31 -15.49 -1.87
CA PRO A 362 27.92 -16.18 -0.74
C PRO A 362 29.38 -16.43 -1.08
N ASN A 363 30.32 -15.76 -0.41
CA ASN A 363 31.72 -16.13 -0.52
C ASN A 363 31.85 -17.57 -0.03
N HIS A 364 32.66 -18.38 -0.71
CA HIS A 364 32.92 -19.81 -0.45
C HIS A 364 33.35 -20.16 0.99
N SER A 365 33.47 -19.19 1.90
CA SER A 365 33.83 -19.35 3.30
C SER A 365 32.65 -19.28 4.28
N GLY A 366 31.40 -19.11 3.83
CA GLY A 366 30.22 -19.17 4.70
C GLY A 366 30.16 -18.09 5.79
N ARG A 367 31.00 -17.05 5.74
CA ARG A 367 30.94 -15.93 6.67
C ARG A 367 29.98 -14.86 6.16
N PRO A 368 29.00 -14.41 6.97
CA PRO A 368 28.14 -13.30 6.58
C PRO A 368 28.96 -12.03 6.36
N ALA A 369 28.56 -11.20 5.39
CA ALA A 369 29.10 -9.87 5.22
C ALA A 369 28.91 -9.09 6.52
N THR A 370 30.01 -8.73 7.18
CA THR A 370 30.00 -8.01 8.45
C THR A 370 29.34 -6.63 8.28
N SER A 371 28.25 -6.42 9.05
CA SER A 371 27.45 -5.20 9.26
C SER A 371 26.86 -4.52 8.02
N CYS A 372 25.62 -4.90 7.67
CA CYS A 372 24.70 -4.10 6.86
C CYS A 372 23.94 -3.12 7.77
N THR A 373 24.61 -2.08 8.26
CA THR A 373 23.96 -0.94 8.94
C THR A 373 23.66 0.18 7.92
N PRO A 374 22.50 0.86 8.03
CA PRO A 374 22.21 2.06 7.24
C PRO A 374 23.31 3.11 7.44
N THR A 375 23.69 3.81 6.38
CA THR A 375 24.59 4.97 6.48
C THR A 375 23.79 6.22 6.80
N SER A 376 23.65 6.54 8.09
CA SER A 376 23.13 7.83 8.55
C SER A 376 24.27 8.86 8.64
N THR A 377 24.67 9.43 7.51
CA THR A 377 25.37 10.72 7.51
C THR A 377 24.51 11.72 6.76
N VAL A 378 23.49 12.24 7.43
CA VAL A 378 22.77 13.43 6.99
C VAL A 378 23.42 14.61 7.70
N THR A 379 24.22 15.40 6.98
CA THR A 379 24.52 16.77 7.41
C THR A 379 23.22 17.55 7.35
N SER A 380 22.82 18.18 8.45
CA SER A 380 21.66 19.06 8.52
C SER A 380 21.73 20.14 7.44
N VAL A 381 20.85 20.04 6.44
CA VAL A 381 20.64 21.12 5.46
C VAL A 381 19.28 21.73 5.75
N PRO A 382 19.16 23.05 5.96
CA PRO A 382 17.86 23.71 6.05
C PRO A 382 17.12 23.53 4.73
N GLN A 383 15.93 22.94 4.77
CA GLN A 383 15.04 22.82 3.61
C GLN A 383 14.71 24.22 3.06
N PRO A 384 15.03 24.56 1.79
CA PRO A 384 14.57 25.79 1.20
C PRO A 384 13.12 25.67 0.75
N ILE A 385 12.34 26.73 0.99
CA ILE A 385 10.99 26.92 0.48
C ILE A 385 11.08 26.99 -1.06
N LEU A 386 10.77 25.88 -1.74
CA LEU A 386 10.69 25.86 -3.21
C LEU A 386 9.46 26.66 -3.67
N THR A 387 9.69 27.89 -4.07
CA THR A 387 8.81 28.63 -4.97
C THR A 387 9.27 28.35 -6.41
N SER A 388 8.48 27.60 -7.18
CA SER A 388 8.14 27.92 -8.58
C SER A 388 7.61 26.72 -9.37
N SER A 389 6.67 27.09 -10.24
CA SER A 389 6.06 26.40 -11.37
C SER A 389 6.87 25.28 -12.04
N ALA A 390 6.38 24.05 -11.95
CA ALA A 390 6.60 23.00 -12.95
C ALA A 390 5.35 22.10 -13.04
N GLY A 391 4.87 21.88 -14.25
CA GLY A 391 3.59 21.21 -14.55
C GLY A 391 3.50 19.79 -14.00
N CYS A 392 2.47 19.57 -13.20
CA CYS A 392 2.10 18.30 -12.59
C CYS A 392 1.62 17.31 -13.67
N TRP A 393 2.35 16.21 -13.87
CA TRP A 393 1.85 15.03 -14.57
C TRP A 393 1.10 14.14 -13.58
N THR A 394 -0.22 14.19 -13.66
CA THR A 394 -1.15 13.38 -12.87
C THR A 394 -1.23 11.96 -13.44
N SER A 395 -0.96 10.93 -12.64
CA SER A 395 -1.45 9.57 -12.91
C SER A 395 -2.33 9.09 -11.75
N SER A 396 -3.61 9.45 -11.83
CA SER A 396 -4.78 8.68 -11.34
C SER A 396 -6.00 9.62 -11.29
N ARG A 397 -6.55 9.95 -12.47
CA ARG A 397 -7.97 10.36 -12.50
C ARG A 397 -8.80 9.10 -12.36
N ALA A 398 -9.30 8.86 -11.15
CA ALA A 398 -10.51 8.08 -10.99
C ALA A 398 -11.63 8.80 -11.76
N SER A 399 -12.30 8.06 -12.65
CA SER A 399 -13.33 8.56 -13.57
C SER A 399 -14.45 9.30 -12.85
N ALA A 400 -14.48 10.62 -12.98
CA ALA A 400 -15.68 11.44 -12.82
C ALA A 400 -16.08 11.95 -14.20
N ILE A 401 -17.17 11.42 -14.74
CA ILE A 401 -17.82 11.92 -15.96
C ILE A 401 -18.45 13.27 -15.61
N ALA A 402 -17.99 14.34 -16.26
CA ALA A 402 -18.64 15.66 -16.23
C ALA A 402 -18.69 16.25 -17.66
N PRO A 403 -19.76 16.97 -18.04
CA PRO A 403 -20.10 17.25 -19.44
C PRO A 403 -19.28 18.38 -20.07
N ARG A 404 -19.09 18.29 -21.39
CA ARG A 404 -18.41 19.27 -22.24
C ARG A 404 -19.10 20.64 -22.19
N TRP A 405 -18.32 21.68 -21.88
CA TRP A 405 -18.68 23.07 -22.19
C TRP A 405 -17.97 23.50 -23.48
N SER A 406 -18.75 23.99 -24.42
CA SER A 406 -18.36 24.53 -25.72
C SER A 406 -17.70 25.90 -25.57
N THR A 407 -16.59 26.10 -26.29
CA THR A 407 -15.87 27.37 -26.37
C THR A 407 -16.44 28.26 -27.48
N MET A 408 -16.74 29.52 -27.17
CA MET A 408 -16.76 30.64 -28.13
C MET A 408 -15.57 31.56 -27.82
N PRO A 409 -14.79 32.03 -28.81
CA PRO A 409 -13.73 32.99 -28.58
C PRO A 409 -14.24 34.44 -28.73
N SER A 410 -14.00 35.27 -27.71
CA SER A 410 -14.06 36.73 -27.81
C SER A 410 -12.69 37.26 -28.20
N THR A 411 -12.57 37.88 -29.37
CA THR A 411 -11.41 38.68 -29.77
C THR A 411 -11.75 40.15 -29.65
N ALA A 412 -11.08 40.85 -28.74
CA ALA A 412 -10.97 42.31 -28.78
C ALA A 412 -9.65 42.70 -28.10
N ARG A 413 -8.69 43.20 -28.91
CA ARG A 413 -7.75 44.20 -28.43
C ARG A 413 -7.31 45.12 -29.57
N THR A 414 -7.41 46.39 -29.21
CA THR A 414 -7.29 47.66 -29.94
C THR A 414 -5.88 48.02 -30.40
N SER A 415 -5.82 48.50 -31.65
CA SER A 415 -5.15 49.72 -32.18
C SER A 415 -3.92 50.34 -31.49
N ALA A 416 -2.85 50.48 -32.29
CA ALA A 416 -2.05 51.70 -32.53
C ALA A 416 -1.21 51.39 -33.81
N GLY A 417 -1.00 52.22 -34.82
CA GLY A 417 -1.30 53.62 -35.09
C GLY A 417 -0.24 54.11 -36.10
N LYS A 418 -0.62 54.29 -37.37
CA LYS A 418 -0.17 55.27 -38.38
C LYS A 418 -0.48 54.77 -39.78
#